data_AF-H1DIG0-F1
#
_entry.id   AF-H1DIG0-F1
#
_cell.length_a   1.000
_cell.length_b   1.000
_cell.length_c   1.000
_cell.angle_alpha   90.00
_cell.angle_beta   90.00
_cell.angle_gamma   90.00
#
_symmetry.space_group_name_H-M   'P 1'
#
loop_
_entity.id
_entity.type
_entity.pdbx_description
1 polymer ?
#
loop_
_entity_poly.entity_id
_entity_poly.type
_entity_poly.pdbx_seq_one_letter_code
_entity_poly.pdbx_strand_id
1 'polypeptide(L)'
;MIVYKFKGAVLQDPEGLVAIKNRIRENVPCIIVVSALKGVMPRLRALYAQSLKKGAGFEEEFAGLRKLHVDLAMSLLSGNSLREYQEEMELHLTELYEILHNVAPVKESSLAMKDYILAKGDILASLLFSKLFENALWKDSRDFIRTNSNFGAPEIWWEESCQAARQEFGNLKGIAVVPGYCGKTKAGYTISLGRVGLSLTASLLESAFQQIKVA
;
A
#
# COMPACT_ATOMS: atom_id res chain seq x y z
N MET A 1 10.34 12.50 13.89
CA MET A 1 10.09 11.10 13.53
C MET A 1 10.77 10.82 12.20
N ILE A 2 11.44 9.68 12.03
CA ILE A 2 12.14 9.37 10.77
C ILE A 2 11.14 8.71 9.80
N VAL A 3 11.19 9.11 8.53
CA VAL A 3 10.42 8.48 7.45
C VAL A 3 11.38 7.76 6.51
N TYR A 4 11.17 6.46 6.33
CA TYR A 4 11.87 5.65 5.33
C TYR A 4 10.94 5.38 4.16
N LYS A 5 11.49 5.35 2.95
CA LYS A 5 10.75 4.93 1.75
C LYS A 5 11.47 3.79 1.07
N PHE A 6 10.72 2.73 0.77
CA PHE A 6 11.24 1.57 0.05
C PHE A 6 10.37 1.25 -1.15
N LYS A 7 11.03 0.96 -2.27
CA LYS A 7 10.37 0.31 -3.38
C LYS A 7 10.15 -1.15 -3.00
N GLY A 8 8.96 -1.69 -3.25
CA GLY A 8 8.66 -3.11 -2.97
C GLY A 8 9.57 -4.10 -3.68
N ALA A 9 10.29 -3.68 -4.72
CA ALA A 9 11.35 -4.47 -5.34
C ALA A 9 12.43 -4.94 -4.35
N VAL A 10 12.65 -4.22 -3.24
CA VAL A 10 13.63 -4.62 -2.23
C VAL A 10 13.26 -5.92 -1.53
N LEU A 11 11.96 -6.27 -1.45
CA LEU A 11 11.53 -7.55 -0.85
C LEU A 11 11.99 -8.77 -1.64
N GLN A 12 12.35 -8.59 -2.92
CA GLN A 12 12.86 -9.65 -3.78
C GLN A 12 14.39 -9.68 -3.83
N ASP A 13 15.05 -8.84 -3.02
CA ASP A 13 16.50 -8.70 -2.94
C ASP A 13 16.96 -9.05 -1.51
N PRO A 14 17.50 -10.27 -1.28
CA PRO A 14 17.93 -10.71 0.05
C PRO A 14 18.97 -9.78 0.70
N GLU A 15 19.92 -9.27 -0.09
CA GLU A 15 20.96 -8.37 0.40
C GLU A 15 20.35 -7.01 0.80
N GLY A 16 19.45 -6.51 -0.05
CA GLY A 16 18.66 -5.31 0.23
C GLY A 16 17.84 -5.43 1.52
N LEU A 17 17.21 -6.57 1.78
CA LEU A 17 16.45 -6.81 3.00
C LEU A 17 17.32 -6.84 4.25
N VAL A 18 18.48 -7.50 4.20
CA VAL A 18 19.43 -7.50 5.32
C VAL A 18 19.89 -6.07 5.62
N ALA A 19 20.22 -5.29 4.59
CA ALA A 19 20.61 -3.89 4.76
C ALA A 19 19.49 -3.05 5.41
N ILE A 20 18.23 -3.28 5.05
CA ILE A 20 17.08 -2.61 5.67
C ILE A 20 16.96 -2.97 7.14
N LYS A 21 16.97 -4.27 7.49
CA LYS A 21 16.83 -4.71 8.87
C LYS A 21 17.95 -4.17 9.76
N ASN A 22 19.19 -4.12 9.24
CA ASN A 22 20.33 -3.55 9.96
C ASN A 22 20.23 -2.03 10.15
N ARG A 23 19.56 -1.33 9.24
CA ARG A 23 19.42 0.13 9.28
C ARG A 23 18.32 0.61 10.23
N ILE A 24 17.25 -0.16 10.37
CA ILE A 24 16.06 0.24 11.13
C ILE A 24 16.15 -0.31 12.55
N ARG A 25 16.20 0.60 13.53
CA ARG A 25 16.19 0.24 14.95
C ARG A 25 14.75 0.22 15.44
N GLU A 26 14.26 -0.95 15.84
CA GLU A 26 12.84 -1.14 16.22
C GLU A 26 12.38 -0.28 17.41
N ASN A 27 13.31 0.10 18.28
CA ASN A 27 13.05 0.96 19.46
C ASN A 27 13.00 2.46 19.15
N VAL A 28 13.17 2.87 17.89
CA VAL A 28 13.13 4.28 17.47
C VAL A 28 11.87 4.52 16.64
N PRO A 29 10.98 5.46 17.03
CA PRO A 29 9.78 5.76 16.27
C PRO A 29 10.09 6.15 14.82
N CYS A 30 9.61 5.34 13.87
CA CYS A 30 9.75 5.62 12.45
C CYS A 30 8.56 5.11 11.65
N ILE A 31 8.34 5.74 10.49
CA ILE A 31 7.32 5.33 9.52
C ILE A 31 8.03 4.84 8.27
N ILE A 32 7.61 3.68 7.79
CA ILE A 32 8.12 3.05 6.58
C ILE A 32 7.03 3.09 5.52
N VAL A 33 7.31 3.76 4.40
CA VAL A 33 6.41 3.85 3.25
C VAL A 33 6.86 2.85 2.20
N VAL A 34 5.96 1.96 1.77
CA VAL A 34 6.29 0.84 0.89
C VAL A 34 5.43 0.88 -0.38
N SER A 35 6.08 0.75 -1.54
CA SER A 35 5.37 0.56 -2.81
C SER A 35 5.11 -0.92 -3.12
N ALA A 36 4.22 -1.19 -4.07
CA ALA A 36 4.00 -2.52 -4.62
C ALA A 36 5.29 -3.24 -5.03
N LEU A 37 5.24 -4.58 -4.98
CA LEU A 37 6.31 -5.45 -5.45
C LEU A 37 6.59 -5.25 -6.94
N LYS A 38 7.83 -5.53 -7.36
CA LYS A 38 8.20 -5.50 -8.78
C LYS A 38 7.29 -6.46 -9.55
N GLY A 39 6.75 -5.97 -10.67
CA GLY A 39 5.85 -6.75 -11.53
C GLY A 39 4.37 -6.74 -11.11
N VAL A 40 4.02 -6.37 -9.88
CA VAL A 40 2.61 -6.38 -9.42
C VAL A 40 1.76 -5.31 -10.12
N MET A 41 2.27 -4.09 -10.29
CA MET A 41 1.49 -3.02 -10.93
C MET A 41 1.09 -3.33 -12.39
N PRO A 42 1.98 -3.89 -13.25
CA PRO A 42 1.57 -4.44 -14.55
C PRO A 42 0.44 -5.49 -14.46
N ARG A 43 0.55 -6.45 -13.54
CA ARG A 43 -0.46 -7.51 -13.34
C ARG A 43 -1.82 -6.94 -12.94
N LEU A 44 -1.85 -6.01 -11.98
CA LEU A 44 -3.10 -5.34 -11.56
C LEU A 44 -3.76 -4.56 -12.71
N ARG A 45 -2.96 -3.93 -13.59
CA ARG A 45 -3.50 -3.29 -14.80
C ARG A 45 -4.06 -4.29 -15.79
N ALA A 46 -3.43 -5.47 -15.93
CA ALA A 46 -3.92 -6.54 -16.77
C ALA A 46 -5.25 -7.12 -16.23
N LEU A 47 -5.33 -7.38 -14.92
CA LEU A 47 -6.56 -7.81 -14.24
C LEU A 47 -7.72 -6.83 -14.49
N TYR A 48 -7.46 -5.53 -14.32
CA TYR A 48 -8.46 -4.51 -14.62
C TYR A 48 -8.86 -4.50 -16.11
N ALA A 49 -7.91 -4.63 -17.04
CA ALA A 49 -8.22 -4.66 -18.47
C ALA A 49 -9.01 -5.92 -18.89
N GLN A 50 -8.72 -7.07 -18.27
CA GLN A 50 -9.41 -8.33 -18.51
C GLN A 50 -10.82 -8.33 -17.93
N SER A 51 -10.99 -7.85 -16.69
CA SER A 51 -12.31 -7.75 -16.04
C SER A 51 -13.32 -6.88 -16.78
N LEU A 52 -12.87 -5.87 -17.56
CA LEU A 52 -13.76 -5.10 -18.44
C LEU A 52 -14.46 -5.94 -19.53
N LYS A 53 -13.95 -7.15 -19.84
CA LYS A 53 -14.52 -8.07 -20.83
C LYS A 53 -15.61 -8.97 -20.22
N LYS A 54 -16.58 -8.37 -19.52
CA LYS A 54 -17.69 -9.05 -18.80
C LYS A 54 -17.26 -9.85 -17.55
N GLY A 55 -16.24 -9.41 -16.83
CA GLY A 55 -15.88 -10.00 -15.53
C GLY A 55 -15.33 -11.42 -15.60
N ALA A 56 -14.71 -11.82 -16.71
CA ALA A 56 -14.11 -13.15 -16.90
C ALA A 56 -12.78 -13.07 -17.65
N GLY A 57 -11.96 -14.12 -17.56
CA GLY A 57 -10.68 -14.23 -18.28
C GLY A 57 -9.50 -13.57 -17.57
N PHE A 58 -9.65 -13.28 -16.27
CA PHE A 58 -8.60 -12.74 -15.41
C PHE A 58 -8.08 -13.76 -14.38
N GLU A 59 -8.66 -14.96 -14.34
CA GLU A 59 -8.44 -15.97 -13.30
C GLU A 59 -7.00 -16.46 -13.28
N GLU A 60 -6.39 -16.66 -14.46
CA GLU A 60 -4.98 -17.06 -14.59
C GLU A 60 -4.04 -15.97 -14.06
N GLU A 61 -4.29 -14.71 -14.44
CA GLU A 61 -3.50 -13.56 -13.98
C GLU A 61 -3.67 -13.35 -12.47
N PHE A 62 -4.88 -13.58 -11.95
CA PHE A 62 -5.17 -13.48 -10.52
C PHE A 62 -4.47 -14.58 -9.73
N ALA A 63 -4.50 -15.82 -10.23
CA ALA A 63 -3.74 -16.93 -9.66
C ALA A 63 -2.23 -16.63 -9.67
N GLY A 64 -1.72 -16.03 -10.74
CA GLY A 64 -0.32 -15.57 -10.82
C GLY A 64 0.03 -14.49 -9.80
N LEU A 65 -0.84 -13.50 -9.60
CA LEU A 65 -0.68 -12.47 -8.57
C LEU A 65 -0.68 -13.09 -7.17
N ARG A 66 -1.65 -13.96 -6.86
CA ARG A 66 -1.73 -14.66 -5.58
C ARG A 66 -0.48 -15.49 -5.31
N LYS A 67 -0.07 -16.30 -6.29
CA LYS A 67 1.14 -17.13 -6.19
C LYS A 67 2.39 -16.31 -5.91
N LEU A 68 2.56 -15.17 -6.58
CA LEU A 68 3.69 -14.27 -6.35
C LEU A 68 3.77 -13.81 -4.89
N HIS A 69 2.63 -13.43 -4.29
CA HIS A 69 2.60 -13.00 -2.89
C HIS A 69 2.81 -14.17 -1.91
N VAL A 70 2.20 -15.33 -2.18
CA VAL A 70 2.37 -16.54 -1.35
C VAL A 70 3.81 -17.01 -1.34
N ASP A 71 4.43 -17.19 -2.52
CA ASP A 71 5.79 -17.68 -2.65
C ASP A 71 6.78 -16.74 -1.95
N LEU A 72 6.61 -15.43 -2.13
CA LEU A 72 7.46 -14.44 -1.49
C LEU A 72 7.31 -14.48 0.04
N ALA A 73 6.09 -14.55 0.56
CA ALA A 73 5.87 -14.62 2.00
C ALA A 73 6.48 -15.89 2.61
N MET A 74 6.33 -17.05 1.96
CA MET A 74 6.94 -18.30 2.40
C MET A 74 8.48 -18.26 2.40
N SER A 75 9.08 -17.43 1.54
CA SER A 75 10.54 -17.25 1.51
C SER A 75 11.06 -16.29 2.58
N LEU A 76 10.21 -15.41 3.12
CA LEU A 76 10.62 -14.32 4.02
C LEU A 76 10.16 -14.48 5.46
N LEU A 77 9.06 -15.19 5.68
CA LEU A 77 8.38 -15.30 6.97
C LEU A 77 8.23 -16.77 7.40
N SER A 78 8.02 -16.98 8.69
CA SER A 78 7.74 -18.29 9.27
C SER A 78 6.87 -18.16 10.52
N GLY A 79 6.26 -19.27 10.97
CA GLY A 79 5.45 -19.29 12.18
C GLY A 79 4.24 -18.34 12.14
N ASN A 80 4.03 -17.59 13.21
CA ASN A 80 2.86 -16.71 13.36
C ASN A 80 2.82 -15.57 12.34
N SER A 81 3.96 -14.94 12.02
CA SER A 81 3.99 -13.80 11.10
C SER A 81 3.60 -14.20 9.67
N LEU A 82 3.99 -15.41 9.24
CA LEU A 82 3.56 -15.99 7.97
C LEU A 82 2.05 -16.24 7.95
N ARG A 83 1.51 -16.87 9.02
CA ARG A 83 0.09 -17.17 9.13
C ARG A 83 -0.76 -15.90 9.09
N GLU A 84 -0.41 -14.90 9.90
CA GLU A 84 -1.13 -13.62 9.95
C GLU A 84 -1.11 -12.91 8.59
N TYR A 85 0.06 -12.85 7.92
CA TYR A 85 0.14 -12.28 6.58
C TYR A 85 -0.78 -13.01 5.59
N GLN A 86 -0.78 -14.34 5.60
CA GLN A 86 -1.62 -15.13 4.70
C GLN A 86 -3.10 -14.88 4.94
N GLU A 87 -3.55 -14.81 6.19
CA GLU A 87 -4.94 -14.49 6.53
C GLU A 87 -5.34 -13.10 6.01
N GLU A 88 -4.55 -12.07 6.30
CA GLU A 88 -4.82 -10.68 5.85
C GLU A 88 -4.75 -10.54 4.32
N MET A 89 -3.79 -11.22 3.68
CA MET A 89 -3.65 -11.27 2.23
C MET A 89 -4.87 -11.89 1.56
N GLU A 90 -5.35 -13.04 2.06
CA GLU A 90 -6.51 -13.73 1.49
C GLU A 90 -7.80 -12.91 1.61
N LEU A 91 -7.98 -12.16 2.70
CA LEU A 91 -9.10 -11.21 2.82
C LEU A 91 -9.06 -10.16 1.70
N HIS A 92 -7.89 -9.56 1.46
CA HIS A 92 -7.74 -8.56 0.41
C HIS A 92 -7.85 -9.12 -1.00
N LEU A 93 -7.38 -10.35 -1.23
CA LEU A 93 -7.48 -11.04 -2.51
C LEU A 93 -8.92 -11.47 -2.81
N THR A 94 -9.66 -11.95 -1.82
CA THR A 94 -11.09 -12.28 -1.95
C THR A 94 -11.88 -11.04 -2.37
N GLU A 95 -11.71 -9.93 -1.66
CA GLU A 95 -12.35 -8.65 -1.98
C GLU A 95 -11.97 -8.15 -3.39
N LEU A 96 -10.70 -8.29 -3.78
CA LEU A 96 -10.24 -7.96 -5.13
C LEU A 96 -10.91 -8.83 -6.19
N TYR A 97 -11.03 -10.14 -5.95
CA TYR A 97 -11.64 -11.10 -6.87
C TYR A 97 -13.12 -10.80 -7.11
N GLU A 98 -13.86 -10.46 -6.05
CA GLU A 98 -15.26 -10.03 -6.13
C GLU A 98 -15.42 -8.75 -6.95
N ILE A 99 -14.54 -7.76 -6.71
CA ILE A 99 -14.58 -6.50 -7.46
C ILE A 99 -14.30 -6.75 -8.95
N LEU A 100 -13.35 -7.61 -9.28
CA LEU A 100 -13.02 -7.96 -10.67
C LEU A 100 -14.20 -8.59 -11.42
N HIS A 101 -15.06 -9.38 -10.76
CA HIS A 101 -16.29 -9.92 -11.37
C HIS A 101 -17.34 -8.84 -11.65
N ASN A 102 -17.37 -7.79 -10.83
CA ASN A 102 -18.38 -6.74 -10.88
C ASN A 102 -17.95 -5.52 -11.69
N VAL A 103 -16.78 -5.55 -12.34
CA VAL A 103 -16.33 -4.44 -13.20
C VAL A 103 -17.23 -4.34 -14.44
N ALA A 104 -17.98 -3.25 -14.52
CA ALA A 104 -18.78 -2.90 -15.69
C ALA A 104 -18.10 -1.80 -16.52
N PRO A 105 -18.29 -1.76 -17.86
CA PRO A 105 -17.71 -0.75 -18.74
C PRO A 105 -18.41 0.62 -18.65
N VAL A 106 -18.81 1.05 -17.45
CA VAL A 106 -19.38 2.39 -17.18
C VAL A 106 -18.25 3.31 -16.74
N LYS A 107 -18.00 4.39 -17.52
CA LYS A 107 -16.77 5.21 -17.46
C LYS A 107 -16.37 5.69 -16.05
N GLU A 108 -17.31 6.21 -15.26
CA GLU A 108 -17.01 6.75 -13.92
C GLU A 108 -16.75 5.65 -12.88
N SER A 109 -17.61 4.62 -12.84
CA SER A 109 -17.41 3.42 -11.99
C SER A 109 -16.08 2.73 -12.30
N SER A 110 -15.70 2.73 -13.59
CA SER A 110 -14.50 2.08 -14.09
C SER A 110 -13.21 2.70 -13.51
N LEU A 111 -13.16 4.03 -13.30
CA LEU A 111 -11.96 4.69 -12.77
C LEU A 111 -11.80 4.46 -11.26
N ALA A 112 -12.89 4.53 -10.50
CA ALA A 112 -12.86 4.24 -9.07
C ALA A 112 -12.46 2.78 -8.79
N MET A 113 -13.03 1.84 -9.54
CA MET A 113 -12.65 0.41 -9.48
C MET A 113 -11.19 0.21 -9.86
N LYS A 114 -10.71 0.88 -10.91
CA LYS A 114 -9.30 0.82 -11.31
C LYS A 114 -8.37 1.25 -10.19
N ASP A 115 -8.63 2.40 -9.58
CA ASP A 115 -7.77 2.91 -8.50
C ASP A 115 -7.82 2.01 -7.26
N TYR A 116 -9.00 1.49 -6.94
CA TYR A 116 -9.16 0.47 -5.90
C TYR A 116 -8.29 -0.77 -6.18
N ILE A 117 -8.35 -1.32 -7.40
CA ILE A 117 -7.58 -2.49 -7.82
C ILE A 117 -6.07 -2.20 -7.73
N LEU A 118 -5.64 -1.02 -8.20
CA LEU A 118 -4.23 -0.62 -8.18
C LEU A 118 -3.69 -0.44 -6.76
N ALA A 119 -4.50 0.05 -5.82
CA ALA A 119 -4.10 0.22 -4.42
C ALA A 119 -3.73 -1.10 -3.73
N LYS A 120 -4.31 -2.23 -4.15
CA LYS A 120 -4.02 -3.56 -3.58
C LYS A 120 -2.55 -3.94 -3.68
N GLY A 121 -1.84 -3.46 -4.69
CA GLY A 121 -0.41 -3.76 -4.85
C GLY A 121 0.43 -3.25 -3.68
N ASP A 122 0.19 -2.01 -3.27
CA ASP A 122 0.90 -1.38 -2.14
C ASP A 122 0.40 -1.89 -0.80
N ILE A 123 -0.91 -2.13 -0.66
CA ILE A 123 -1.51 -2.69 0.55
C ILE A 123 -0.87 -4.05 0.87
N LEU A 124 -0.88 -4.99 -0.08
CA LEU A 124 -0.30 -6.32 0.13
C LEU A 124 1.22 -6.26 0.37
N ALA A 125 1.94 -5.39 -0.34
CA ALA A 125 3.39 -5.25 -0.15
C ALA A 125 3.74 -4.65 1.23
N SER A 126 3.02 -3.63 1.67
CA SER A 126 3.23 -2.99 2.98
C SER A 126 2.82 -3.91 4.13
N LEU A 127 1.77 -4.71 3.96
CA LEU A 127 1.40 -5.77 4.90
C LEU A 127 2.51 -6.81 5.03
N LEU A 128 3.06 -7.31 3.93
CA LEU A 128 4.19 -8.24 3.99
C LEU A 128 5.39 -7.63 4.70
N PHE A 129 5.68 -6.36 4.40
CA PHE A 129 6.82 -5.64 4.95
C PHE A 129 6.67 -5.40 6.47
N SER A 130 5.46 -5.16 6.97
CA SER A 130 5.22 -4.99 8.42
C SER A 130 5.58 -6.23 9.21
N LYS A 131 5.29 -7.42 8.66
CA LYS A 131 5.58 -8.71 9.30
C LYS A 131 7.06 -9.09 9.34
N LEU A 132 7.95 -8.29 8.73
CA LEU A 132 9.41 -8.50 8.79
C LEU A 132 10.05 -8.01 10.09
N PHE A 133 9.35 -7.18 10.86
CA PHE A 133 9.83 -6.53 12.08
C PHE A 133 8.98 -6.97 13.27
N GLU A 134 9.61 -7.08 14.43
CA GLU A 134 8.88 -7.42 15.64
C GLU A 134 8.03 -6.22 16.09
N ASN A 135 6.76 -6.45 16.43
CA ASN A 135 5.84 -5.43 16.94
C ASN A 135 5.58 -4.22 16.02
N ALA A 136 5.93 -4.30 14.73
CA ALA A 136 5.60 -3.24 13.78
C ALA A 136 4.09 -3.19 13.52
N LEU A 137 3.56 -1.97 13.47
CA LEU A 137 2.16 -1.73 13.17
C LEU A 137 1.98 -1.49 11.68
N TRP A 138 1.07 -2.23 11.04
CA TRP A 138 0.58 -1.83 9.73
C TRP A 138 -0.50 -0.75 9.89
N LYS A 139 -0.42 0.32 9.09
CA LYS A 139 -1.36 1.42 9.10
C LYS A 139 -1.78 1.76 7.68
N ASP A 140 -3.07 1.88 7.45
CA ASP A 140 -3.60 2.15 6.11
C ASP A 140 -3.43 3.63 5.76
N SER A 141 -2.78 3.93 4.63
CA SER A 141 -2.62 5.32 4.19
C SER A 141 -3.94 6.00 3.83
N ARG A 142 -4.99 5.22 3.54
CA ARG A 142 -6.36 5.73 3.31
C ARG A 142 -6.97 6.35 4.56
N ASP A 143 -6.43 6.11 5.74
CA ASP A 143 -6.92 6.71 6.98
C ASP A 143 -6.39 8.12 7.21
N PHE A 144 -5.27 8.50 6.59
CA PHE A 144 -4.69 9.83 6.75
C PHE A 144 -4.46 10.61 5.43
N ILE A 145 -4.39 9.95 4.27
CA ILE A 145 -4.28 10.65 2.98
C ILE A 145 -5.69 10.95 2.45
N ARG A 146 -6.04 12.23 2.43
CA ARG A 146 -7.33 12.75 1.94
C ARG A 146 -7.16 13.43 0.59
N THR A 147 -8.06 13.14 -0.34
CA THR A 147 -7.99 13.68 -1.70
C THR A 147 -9.36 14.14 -2.21
N ASN A 148 -9.33 14.92 -3.30
CA ASN A 148 -10.50 15.08 -4.15
C ASN A 148 -10.86 13.75 -4.88
N SER A 149 -11.96 13.74 -5.62
CA SER A 149 -12.44 12.55 -6.35
C SER A 149 -11.92 12.44 -7.79
N ASN A 150 -10.77 13.06 -8.10
CA ASN A 150 -10.17 12.99 -9.44
C ASN A 150 -9.37 11.68 -9.62
N PHE A 151 -10.09 10.56 -9.80
CA PHE A 151 -9.51 9.22 -9.92
C PHE A 151 -8.40 9.15 -10.99
N GLY A 152 -7.29 8.48 -10.64
CA GLY A 152 -6.09 8.33 -11.47
C GLY A 152 -5.07 9.47 -11.37
N ALA A 153 -5.49 10.68 -10.96
CA ALA A 153 -4.62 11.84 -10.73
C ALA A 153 -5.19 12.75 -9.63
N PRO A 154 -5.35 12.24 -8.40
CA PRO A 154 -5.95 13.01 -7.32
C PRO A 154 -5.12 14.21 -6.92
N GLU A 155 -5.81 15.25 -6.47
CA GLU A 155 -5.19 16.30 -5.66
C GLU A 155 -5.28 15.91 -4.18
N ILE A 156 -4.14 15.93 -3.48
CA ILE A 156 -4.06 15.65 -2.05
C ILE A 156 -4.37 16.94 -1.28
N TRP A 157 -5.27 16.86 -0.32
CA TRP A 157 -5.50 17.94 0.64
C TRP A 157 -4.45 17.87 1.75
N TRP A 158 -3.37 18.63 1.56
CA TRP A 158 -2.13 18.46 2.32
C TRP A 158 -2.29 18.76 3.80
N GLU A 159 -2.98 19.85 4.15
CA GLU A 159 -3.16 20.29 5.53
C GLU A 159 -3.98 19.27 6.33
N GLU A 160 -5.14 18.88 5.81
CA GLU A 160 -6.01 17.88 6.42
C GLU A 160 -5.32 16.53 6.55
N SER A 161 -4.54 16.14 5.54
CA SER A 161 -3.81 14.88 5.57
C SER A 161 -2.66 14.89 6.58
N CYS A 162 -1.95 16.02 6.70
CA CYS A 162 -0.91 16.19 7.73
C CYS A 162 -1.50 16.20 9.13
N GLN A 163 -2.67 16.81 9.33
CA GLN A 163 -3.38 16.78 10.60
C GLN A 163 -3.80 15.35 10.97
N ALA A 164 -4.41 14.62 10.03
CA ALA A 164 -4.78 13.22 10.23
C ALA A 164 -3.55 12.34 10.52
N ALA A 165 -2.45 12.54 9.79
CA ALA A 165 -1.19 11.83 10.06
C ALA A 165 -0.66 12.11 11.47
N ARG A 166 -0.67 13.38 11.94
CA ARG A 166 -0.28 13.72 13.31
C ARG A 166 -1.15 13.04 14.36
N GLN A 167 -2.46 12.94 14.12
CA GLN A 167 -3.37 12.21 15.01
C GLN A 167 -3.05 10.72 15.04
N GLU A 168 -2.80 10.12 13.88
CA GLU A 168 -2.53 8.68 13.74
C GLU A 168 -1.19 8.26 14.37
N PHE A 169 -0.12 9.02 14.13
CA PHE A 169 1.25 8.63 14.52
C PHE A 169 1.86 9.47 15.65
N GLY A 170 1.14 10.45 16.22
CA GLY A 170 1.68 11.34 17.25
C GLY A 170 2.20 10.63 18.51
N ASN A 171 1.63 9.47 18.83
CA ASN A 171 2.01 8.63 19.97
C ASN A 171 2.78 7.36 19.57
N LEU A 172 3.28 7.28 18.33
CA LEU A 172 4.00 6.11 17.83
C LEU A 172 5.29 5.90 18.63
N LYS A 173 5.48 4.68 19.16
CA LYS A 173 6.68 4.30 19.95
C LYS A 173 7.68 3.44 19.18
N GLY A 174 7.26 2.80 18.10
CA GLY A 174 8.09 1.87 17.32
C GLY A 174 7.93 2.08 15.82
N ILE A 175 7.87 0.99 15.07
CA ILE A 175 7.76 1.03 13.60
C ILE A 175 6.29 1.04 13.19
N ALA A 176 5.93 1.96 12.31
CA ALA A 176 4.72 1.87 11.51
C ALA A 176 5.06 1.62 10.03
N VAL A 177 4.34 0.74 9.36
CA VAL A 177 4.48 0.49 7.93
C VAL A 177 3.19 0.87 7.22
N VAL A 178 3.30 1.65 6.15
CA VAL A 178 2.16 2.19 5.40
C VAL A 178 2.29 1.92 3.90
N PRO A 179 1.19 1.69 3.18
CA PRO A 179 1.19 1.66 1.73
C PRO A 179 1.50 3.05 1.16
N GLY A 180 2.29 3.10 0.08
CA GLY A 180 2.81 4.35 -0.47
C GLY A 180 1.90 5.05 -1.47
N TYR A 181 0.93 4.36 -2.06
CA TYR A 181 0.27 4.81 -3.28
C TYR A 181 -1.25 4.92 -3.21
N CYS A 182 -1.84 4.82 -2.02
CA CYS A 182 -3.30 4.94 -1.86
C CYS A 182 -3.72 6.03 -0.88
N GLY A 183 -4.88 6.61 -1.15
CA GLY A 183 -5.57 7.56 -0.29
C GLY A 183 -7.07 7.36 -0.36
N LYS A 184 -7.83 8.26 0.27
CA LYS A 184 -9.29 8.20 0.30
C LYS A 184 -9.93 9.53 -0.09
N THR A 185 -10.94 9.46 -0.95
CA THR A 185 -11.82 10.59 -1.23
C THR A 185 -12.67 10.96 -0.01
N LYS A 186 -13.28 12.16 -0.01
CA LYS A 186 -14.28 12.58 1.00
C LYS A 186 -15.42 11.57 1.17
N ALA A 187 -15.85 10.95 0.07
CA ALA A 187 -16.94 9.96 0.06
C ALA A 187 -16.52 8.56 0.51
N GLY A 188 -15.25 8.33 0.83
CA GLY A 188 -14.77 7.04 1.33
C GLY A 188 -14.16 6.12 0.27
N TYR A 189 -14.16 6.50 -1.01
CA TYR A 189 -13.56 5.68 -2.06
C TYR A 189 -12.04 5.69 -2.02
N THR A 190 -11.43 4.51 -2.18
CA THR A 190 -9.99 4.34 -2.41
C THR A 190 -9.58 5.04 -3.70
N ILE A 191 -8.46 5.75 -3.67
CA ILE A 191 -7.88 6.42 -4.82
C ILE A 191 -6.38 6.11 -4.94
N SER A 192 -5.87 5.98 -6.15
CA SER A 192 -4.44 5.73 -6.38
C SER A 192 -3.72 7.06 -6.64
N LEU A 193 -2.57 7.27 -6.01
CA LEU A 193 -1.86 8.56 -6.04
C LEU A 193 -1.02 8.80 -7.31
N GLY A 194 -1.11 7.94 -8.31
CA GLY A 194 -0.31 8.07 -9.54
C GLY A 194 1.20 7.93 -9.29
N ARG A 195 2.02 7.87 -10.36
CA ARG A 195 3.37 7.22 -10.35
C ARG A 195 4.34 7.70 -9.25
N VAL A 196 4.10 8.88 -8.71
CA VAL A 196 4.89 9.54 -7.68
C VAL A 196 4.37 9.27 -6.25
N GLY A 197 3.34 8.45 -6.07
CA GLY A 197 2.64 8.20 -4.81
C GLY A 197 3.58 7.89 -3.64
N LEU A 198 4.55 6.98 -3.83
CA LEU A 198 5.54 6.64 -2.80
C LEU A 198 6.26 7.89 -2.25
N SER A 199 6.68 8.79 -3.14
CA SER A 199 7.35 10.04 -2.74
C SER A 199 6.36 11.02 -2.12
N LEU A 200 5.14 11.14 -2.65
CA LEU A 200 4.11 12.03 -2.10
C LEU A 200 3.75 11.64 -0.67
N THR A 201 3.47 10.37 -0.42
CA THR A 201 3.14 9.84 0.91
C THR A 201 4.29 10.06 1.89
N ALA A 202 5.53 9.78 1.47
CA ALA A 202 6.71 10.03 2.31
C ALA A 202 6.87 11.52 2.65
N SER A 203 6.78 12.41 1.65
CA SER A 203 6.88 13.85 1.86
C SER A 203 5.75 14.41 2.73
N LEU A 204 4.55 13.82 2.67
CA LEU A 204 3.42 14.19 3.52
C LEU A 204 3.70 13.87 4.98
N LEU A 205 4.17 12.65 5.24
CA LEU A 205 4.55 12.21 6.59
C LEU A 205 5.74 13.02 7.12
N GLU A 206 6.73 13.30 6.28
CA GLU A 206 7.84 14.21 6.64
C GLU A 206 7.30 15.59 7.00
N SER A 207 6.44 16.19 6.17
CA SER A 207 5.82 17.50 6.42
C SER A 207 4.95 17.51 7.68
N ALA A 208 4.30 16.39 8.01
CA ALA A 208 3.46 16.29 9.20
C ALA A 208 4.26 16.34 10.51
N PHE A 209 5.50 15.82 10.50
CA PHE A 209 6.34 15.62 11.69
C PHE A 209 7.66 16.38 11.69
N GLN A 210 7.97 17.15 10.64
CA GLN A 210 8.99 18.17 10.68
C GLN A 210 8.50 19.35 11.53
N GLN A 211 9.32 19.79 12.48
CA GLN A 211 9.12 21.07 13.13
C GLN A 211 9.31 22.16 12.06
N ILE A 212 8.22 22.81 11.63
CA ILE A 212 8.34 24.11 10.97
C ILE A 212 8.85 25.07 12.04
N LYS A 213 10.17 25.26 12.12
CA LYS A 213 10.74 26.42 12.80
C LYS A 213 10.61 27.58 11.82
N VAL A 214 9.55 28.37 11.97
CA VAL A 214 9.52 29.73 11.43
C VAL A 214 10.49 30.53 12.30
N ALA A 215 11.61 30.97 11.70
CA ALA A 215 12.50 31.94 12.32
C ALA A 215 11.90 33.34 12.19
#